data_AF-A0A520AZA1-F1
#
_entry.id   AF-A0A520AZA1-F1
#
_cell.length_a   1.000
_cell.length_b   1.000
_cell.length_c   1.000
_cell.angle_alpha   90.00
_cell.angle_beta   90.00
_cell.angle_gamma   90.00
#
_symmetry.space_group_name_H-M   'P 1'
#
loop_
_entity.id
_entity.type
_entity.pdbx_description
1 polymer ?
#
loop_
_entity_poly.entity_id
_entity_poly.type
_entity_poly.pdbx_seq_one_letter_code
_entity_poly.pdbx_strand_id
1 'polypeptide(L)'
;NRVIFEYNKQNAMVLKTDKNAGLIVFDHLAPFDPEMVGRFQFYGSDGGTDAFKVIGGKLKFQENVILKNEANQSDALYADPSKNVKPIRKF
;
A
#
# COMPACT_ATOMS: atom_id res chain seq x y z
N ASN A 1 -2.30 0.58 -24.38
CA ASN A 1 -2.86 0.96 -23.05
C ASN A 1 -1.78 1.55 -22.19
N ARG A 2 -2.03 2.73 -21.61
CA ARG A 2 -1.11 3.47 -20.72
C ARG A 2 -1.89 3.86 -19.48
N VAL A 3 -1.27 3.74 -18.31
CA VAL A 3 -1.78 4.28 -17.05
C VAL A 3 -0.97 5.53 -16.71
N ILE A 4 -1.62 6.58 -16.28
CA ILE A 4 -1.02 7.87 -15.89
C ILE A 4 -1.47 8.15 -14.48
N PHE A 5 -0.53 8.48 -13.59
CA PHE A 5 -0.82 8.90 -12.23
C PHE A 5 -0.65 10.41 -12.14
N GLU A 6 -1.71 11.08 -11.69
CA GLU A 6 -1.71 12.51 -11.40
C GLU A 6 -1.89 12.68 -9.90
N TYR A 7 -0.97 13.41 -9.28
CA TYR A 7 -0.95 13.63 -7.84
C TYR A 7 -0.21 14.94 -7.52
N ASN A 8 -0.30 15.38 -6.27
CA ASN A 8 0.36 16.58 -5.80
C ASN A 8 1.88 16.53 -6.03
N LYS A 9 2.45 17.61 -6.58
CA LYS A 9 3.90 17.75 -6.86
C LYS A 9 4.77 17.56 -5.61
N GLN A 10 4.25 17.85 -4.43
CA GLN A 10 4.96 17.69 -3.15
C GLN A 10 4.86 16.28 -2.58
N ASN A 11 4.00 15.42 -3.15
CA ASN A 11 3.91 14.03 -2.75
C ASN A 11 4.93 13.17 -3.53
N ALA A 12 5.37 12.08 -2.92
CA ALA A 12 6.10 11.01 -3.60
C ALA A 12 5.23 9.76 -3.55
N MET A 13 4.97 9.15 -4.71
CA MET A 13 4.24 7.88 -4.77
C MET A 13 5.22 6.72 -4.94
N VAL A 14 4.97 5.61 -4.25
CA VAL A 14 5.67 4.35 -4.49
C VAL A 14 5.04 3.62 -5.67
N LEU A 15 5.88 3.02 -6.53
CA LEU A 15 5.48 2.01 -7.51
C LEU A 15 6.55 0.91 -7.55
N LYS A 16 6.13 -0.33 -7.28
CA LYS A 16 7.02 -1.50 -7.18
C LYS A 16 6.38 -2.71 -7.85
N THR A 17 7.22 -3.65 -8.30
CA THR A 17 6.75 -4.95 -8.79
C THR A 17 7.04 -6.02 -7.75
N ASP A 18 6.00 -6.70 -7.29
CA ASP A 18 6.11 -7.96 -6.56
C ASP A 18 5.99 -9.11 -7.56
N LYS A 19 7.14 -9.71 -7.89
CA LYS A 19 7.21 -10.78 -8.89
C LYS A 19 6.63 -12.10 -8.36
N ASN A 20 6.69 -12.33 -7.04
CA ASN A 20 6.19 -13.56 -6.44
C ASN A 20 4.67 -13.58 -6.46
N ALA A 21 4.05 -12.45 -6.14
CA ALA A 21 2.59 -12.29 -6.20
C ALA A 21 2.05 -11.95 -7.61
N GLY A 22 2.93 -11.59 -8.54
CA GLY A 22 2.55 -11.14 -9.89
C GLY A 22 1.83 -9.79 -9.88
N LEU A 23 2.24 -8.89 -8.98
CA LEU A 23 1.61 -7.59 -8.74
C LEU A 23 2.53 -6.43 -9.14
N ILE A 24 1.93 -5.36 -9.67
CA ILE A 24 2.52 -4.02 -9.70
C ILE A 24 1.79 -3.23 -8.62
N VAL A 25 2.46 -2.95 -7.51
CA VAL A 25 1.89 -2.32 -6.32
C VAL A 25 2.25 -0.84 -6.29
N PHE A 26 1.30 0.00 -5.92
CA PHE A 26 1.48 1.44 -5.82
C PHE A 26 0.60 2.02 -4.71
N ASP A 27 0.93 3.23 -4.29
CA ASP A 27 0.16 3.93 -3.26
C ASP A 27 -1.27 4.19 -3.74
N HIS A 28 -2.25 4.03 -2.85
CA HIS A 28 -3.61 4.49 -3.11
C HIS A 28 -3.62 6.03 -3.07
N LEU A 29 -3.98 6.66 -4.19
CA LEU A 29 -4.02 8.12 -4.33
C LEU A 29 -5.44 8.63 -4.06
N ALA A 30 -5.60 9.35 -2.97
CA ALA A 30 -6.88 9.91 -2.55
C ALA A 30 -6.81 11.44 -2.40
N PRO A 31 -7.93 12.16 -2.55
CA PRO A 31 -7.98 13.58 -2.24
C PRO A 31 -7.80 13.80 -0.73
N PHE A 32 -7.11 14.86 -0.35
CA PHE A 32 -6.92 15.22 1.06
C PHE A 32 -8.25 15.60 1.76
N ASP A 33 -9.18 16.18 1.00
CA ASP A 33 -10.51 16.57 1.47
C ASP A 33 -11.57 16.11 0.44
N PRO A 34 -12.75 15.65 0.87
CA PRO A 34 -13.85 15.27 -0.03
C PRO A 34 -14.23 16.33 -1.08
N GLU A 35 -14.08 17.63 -0.77
CA GLU A 35 -14.36 18.71 -1.73
C GLU A 35 -13.35 18.79 -2.89
N MET A 36 -12.22 18.11 -2.77
CA MET A 36 -11.14 18.09 -3.78
C MET A 36 -11.24 16.91 -4.74
N VAL A 37 -12.28 16.09 -4.66
CA VAL A 37 -12.52 14.98 -5.61
C VAL A 37 -12.49 15.50 -7.06
N GLY A 38 -11.74 14.80 -7.91
CA GLY A 38 -11.54 15.16 -9.32
C GLY A 38 -10.46 16.22 -9.56
N ARG A 39 -9.86 16.79 -8.51
CA ARG A 39 -8.73 17.72 -8.60
C ARG A 39 -7.43 16.99 -8.25
N PHE A 40 -6.95 16.18 -9.18
CA PHE A 40 -5.83 15.24 -8.98
C PHE A 40 -4.53 15.90 -8.51
N GLN A 41 -4.32 17.20 -8.78
CA GLN A 41 -3.17 17.95 -8.24
C GLN A 41 -3.15 18.05 -6.70
N PHE A 42 -4.26 17.72 -6.03
CA PHE A 42 -4.37 17.67 -4.57
C PHE A 42 -4.39 16.25 -4.01
N TYR A 43 -4.21 15.23 -4.86
CA TYR A 43 -4.22 13.85 -4.41
C TYR A 43 -2.86 13.48 -3.83
N GLY A 44 -2.88 12.65 -2.78
CA GLY A 44 -1.71 12.12 -2.11
C GLY A 44 -1.92 10.68 -1.69
N SER A 45 -0.85 10.03 -1.24
CA SER A 45 -0.95 8.71 -0.62
C SER A 45 -1.71 8.84 0.70
N ASP A 46 -2.74 8.02 0.91
CA ASP A 46 -3.44 7.92 2.20
C ASP A 46 -2.85 6.84 3.12
N GLY A 47 -1.72 6.24 2.70
CA GLY A 47 -1.07 5.11 3.37
C GLY A 47 -1.61 3.74 2.98
N GLY A 48 -2.70 3.69 2.21
CA GLY A 48 -3.19 2.47 1.55
C GLY A 48 -2.37 2.09 0.33
N THR A 49 -2.59 0.87 -0.15
CA THR A 49 -1.92 0.34 -1.34
C THR A 49 -2.91 -0.33 -2.28
N ASP A 50 -2.77 -0.03 -3.57
CA ASP A 50 -3.49 -0.68 -4.66
C ASP A 50 -2.51 -1.49 -5.50
N ALA A 51 -3.03 -2.37 -6.36
CA ALA A 51 -2.19 -3.10 -7.28
C ALA A 51 -2.84 -3.39 -8.64
N PHE A 52 -1.98 -3.59 -9.65
CA PHE A 52 -2.34 -4.32 -10.85
C PHE A 52 -1.82 -5.76 -10.77
N LYS A 53 -2.73 -6.73 -10.84
CA LYS A 53 -2.36 -8.14 -11.01
C LYS A 53 -2.20 -8.48 -12.48
N VAL A 54 -1.07 -9.12 -12.82
CA VAL A 54 -0.81 -9.58 -14.18
C VAL A 54 -1.47 -10.94 -14.38
N ILE A 55 -2.52 -10.99 -15.20
CA ILE A 55 -3.24 -12.24 -15.52
C ILE A 55 -3.34 -12.38 -17.04
N GLY A 56 -2.72 -13.41 -17.61
CA GLY A 56 -2.76 -13.67 -19.05
C GLY A 56 -2.23 -12.50 -19.88
N GLY A 57 -1.16 -11.84 -19.42
CA GLY A 57 -0.57 -10.66 -20.08
C GLY A 57 -1.38 -9.37 -19.96
N LYS A 58 -2.45 -9.35 -19.16
CA LYS A 58 -3.28 -8.16 -18.92
C LYS A 58 -3.15 -7.69 -17.47
N LEU A 59 -3.22 -6.38 -17.27
CA LEU A 59 -3.29 -5.77 -15.95
C LEU A 59 -4.75 -5.77 -15.46
N LYS A 60 -5.00 -6.35 -14.28
CA LYS A 60 -6.28 -6.26 -13.57
C LYS A 60 -6.10 -5.43 -12.30
N PHE A 61 -6.85 -4.34 -12.19
CA PHE A 61 -6.80 -3.46 -11.02
C PHE A 61 -7.42 -4.14 -9.78
N GLN A 62 -6.81 -3.90 -8.63
CA GLN A 62 -7.25 -4.35 -7.31
C GLN A 62 -7.01 -3.23 -6.30
N GLU A 63 -8.07 -2.79 -5.63
CA GLU A 63 -7.98 -1.79 -4.57
C GLU A 63 -7.66 -2.42 -3.21
N ASN A 64 -7.08 -1.63 -2.30
CA ASN A 64 -6.90 -1.99 -0.88
C ASN A 64 -6.16 -3.32 -0.67
N VAL A 65 -5.09 -3.53 -1.43
CA VAL A 65 -4.27 -4.74 -1.36
C VAL A 65 -3.43 -4.71 -0.08
N ILE A 66 -3.59 -5.73 0.76
CA ILE A 66 -2.74 -5.90 1.95
C ILE A 66 -1.44 -6.58 1.54
N LEU A 67 -0.33 -5.86 1.70
CA LEU A 67 1.00 -6.42 1.52
C LEU A 67 1.51 -7.07 2.80
N LYS A 68 2.20 -8.19 2.64
CA LYS A 68 2.94 -8.83 3.73
C LYS A 68 4.39 -8.96 3.28
N ASN A 69 5.30 -8.55 4.15
CA ASN A 69 6.70 -8.84 3.93
C ASN A 69 6.95 -10.34 4.15
N GLU A 70 7.88 -10.88 3.38
CA GLU A 70 8.42 -12.21 3.63
C GLU A 70 9.14 -12.23 4.97
N ALA A 71 9.02 -13.35 5.69
CA ALA A 71 9.73 -13.54 6.94
C ALA A 71 11.24 -13.51 6.71
N ASN A 72 11.96 -12.77 7.55
CA ASN A 72 13.42 -12.67 7.52
C ASN A 72 14.02 -13.32 8.78
N GLN A 73 15.18 -13.95 8.65
CA GLN A 73 15.90 -14.49 9.81
C GLN A 73 16.23 -13.39 10.84
N SER A 74 16.49 -12.17 10.38
CA SER A 74 16.72 -11.01 11.24
C SER A 74 15.47 -10.55 12.01
N ASP A 75 14.28 -11.04 11.67
CA ASP A 75 13.05 -10.72 12.41
C ASP A 75 13.15 -11.23 13.86
N ALA A 76 13.92 -12.30 14.09
CA ALA A 76 14.23 -12.83 15.41
C ALA A 76 15.00 -11.84 16.32
N LEU A 77 15.59 -10.78 15.75
CA LEU A 77 16.30 -9.74 16.50
C LEU A 77 15.37 -8.66 17.08
N TYR A 78 14.11 -8.60 16.64
CA TYR A 78 13.16 -7.59 17.09
C TYR A 78 12.25 -8.12 18.22
N ALA A 79 11.85 -7.21 19.12
CA ALA A 79 10.89 -7.54 20.17
C ALA A 79 9.50 -7.74 19.58
N ASP A 80 8.96 -8.94 19.73
CA ASP A 80 7.62 -9.29 19.25
C ASP A 80 6.53 -8.74 20.19
N PRO A 81 5.70 -7.78 19.75
CA PRO A 81 4.64 -7.20 20.59
C PRO A 81 3.57 -8.23 20.98
N SER A 82 3.39 -9.31 20.20
CA SER A 82 2.45 -10.38 20.54
C SER A 82 2.90 -11.25 21.72
N LYS A 83 4.20 -11.27 22.02
CA LYS A 83 4.78 -12.00 23.16
C LYS A 83 4.79 -11.17 24.45
N ASN A 84 4.64 -9.85 24.35
CA ASN A 84 4.59 -8.92 25.49
C ASN A 84 3.15 -8.50 25.84
N VAL A 85 2.24 -9.46 25.98
CA VAL A 85 0.90 -9.19 26.52
C VAL A 85 1.04 -9.01 28.02
N LYS A 86 1.07 -7.75 28.49
CA LYS A 86 0.96 -7.45 29.93
C LYS A 86 -0.33 -8.09 30.45
N PRO A 87 -0.31 -8.83 31.58
CA PRO A 87 -1.53 -9.43 32.12
C PRO A 87 -2.57 -8.34 32.35
N ILE A 88 -3.79 -8.57 31.85
CA ILE A 88 -4.94 -7.70 32.10
C ILE A 88 -5.21 -7.79 33.60
N ARG A 89 -4.84 -6.75 34.36
CA ARG A 89 -5.25 -6.64 35.76
C ARG A 89 -6.76 -6.43 35.78
N LYS A 90 -7.51 -7.46 36.15
CA LYS A 90 -8.90 -7.32 36.56
C LYS A 90 -8.89 -6.60 37.91
N PHE A 91 -9.35 -5.34 37.93
CA PHE A 91 -9.73 -4.66 39.15
C PHE A 91 -11.11 -5.13 39.58
#